data_AF-A0A7S0PZX3-F1
#
_entry.id   AF-A0A7S0PZX3-F1
#
_cell.length_a   1.000
_cell.length_b   1.000
_cell.length_c   1.000
_cell.angle_alpha   90.00
_cell.angle_beta   90.00
_cell.angle_gamma   90.00
#
_symmetry.space_group_name_H-M   'P 1'
#
loop_
_entity.id
_entity.type
_entity.pdbx_description
1 polymer ?
#
loop_
_entity_poly.entity_id
_entity_poly.type
_entity_poly.pdbx_seq_one_letter_code
_entity_poly.pdbx_strand_id
1 'polypeptide(L)'
;APPAARAETLGAAVYRPGQEQAQLFVNAAPVTDEALAEAPNLLEALEGCAVAFDHELGGKYLKEYCAERGIIHIPGVDMYWPQMSAQWKLFLAEARMPETESEVSLLLGEAEAMMKRRTWIR
;
A
#
# COMPACT_ATOMS: atom_id res chain seq x y z
N ALA A 1 -9.97 19.94 -5.10
CA ALA A 1 -9.97 19.78 -6.56
C ALA A 1 -9.88 18.29 -6.88
N PRO A 2 -10.53 17.80 -7.93
CA PRO A 2 -10.36 16.42 -8.39
C PRO A 2 -8.87 16.12 -8.61
N PRO A 3 -8.39 14.89 -8.35
CA PRO A 3 -6.97 14.53 -8.52
C PRO A 3 -6.39 14.92 -9.88
N ALA A 4 -7.18 14.76 -10.96
CA ALA A 4 -6.80 15.16 -12.32
C ALA A 4 -6.53 16.67 -12.46
N ALA A 5 -7.38 17.52 -11.87
CA ALA A 5 -7.18 18.97 -11.89
C ALA A 5 -5.92 19.39 -11.12
N ARG A 6 -5.52 18.60 -10.10
CA ARG A 6 -4.30 18.85 -9.34
C ARG A 6 -3.05 18.43 -10.12
N ALA A 7 -3.11 17.32 -10.86
CA ALA A 7 -2.02 16.89 -11.74
C ALA A 7 -1.71 17.94 -12.83
N GLU A 8 -2.75 18.50 -13.46
CA GLU A 8 -2.59 19.58 -14.44
C GLU A 8 -1.93 20.82 -13.84
N THR A 9 -2.33 21.26 -12.64
CA THR A 9 -1.71 22.41 -11.97
C THR A 9 -0.24 22.19 -11.61
N LEU A 10 0.21 20.94 -11.51
CA LEU A 10 1.59 20.56 -11.20
C LEU A 10 2.42 20.32 -12.46
N GLY A 11 1.84 20.48 -13.67
CA GLY A 11 2.52 20.18 -14.94
C GLY A 11 2.81 18.68 -15.14
N ALA A 12 2.14 17.81 -14.39
CA ALA A 12 2.25 16.37 -14.54
C ALA A 12 1.38 15.87 -15.71
N ALA A 13 1.84 14.84 -16.41
CA ALA A 13 1.03 14.18 -17.42
C ALA A 13 -0.21 13.54 -16.79
N VAL A 14 -1.38 13.79 -17.36
CA VAL A 14 -2.65 13.17 -16.95
C VAL A 14 -2.89 11.96 -17.83
N TYR A 15 -3.26 10.83 -17.23
CA TYR A 15 -3.68 9.65 -17.97
C TYR A 15 -4.85 10.01 -18.90
N ARG A 16 -4.71 9.69 -20.19
CA ARG A 16 -5.73 9.87 -21.22
C ARG A 16 -6.04 8.51 -21.82
N PRO A 17 -7.28 8.00 -21.68
CA PRO A 17 -7.66 6.71 -22.25
C PRO A 17 -7.30 6.62 -23.74
N GLY A 18 -6.70 5.50 -24.14
CA GLY A 18 -6.36 5.21 -25.54
C GLY A 18 -5.06 5.80 -26.08
N GLN A 19 -4.27 6.54 -25.28
CA GLN A 19 -2.95 7.01 -25.71
C GLN A 19 -1.81 6.03 -25.38
N GLU A 20 -1.89 5.35 -24.25
CA GLU A 20 -0.87 4.41 -23.79
C GLU A 20 -1.52 3.25 -23.02
N GLN A 21 -1.06 2.02 -23.25
CA GLN A 21 -1.53 0.85 -22.53
C GLN A 21 -0.51 0.52 -21.43
N ALA A 22 -0.85 0.83 -20.19
CA ALA A 22 0.01 0.53 -19.05
C ALA A 22 0.01 -0.99 -18.80
N GLN A 23 1.20 -1.56 -18.55
CA GLN A 23 1.30 -2.97 -18.12
C GLN A 23 1.15 -3.12 -16.61
N LEU A 24 1.45 -2.05 -15.86
CA LEU A 24 1.40 -1.98 -14.41
C LEU A 24 0.48 -0.85 -13.98
N PHE A 25 -0.53 -1.19 -13.20
CA PHE A 25 -1.33 -0.24 -12.45
C PHE A 25 -0.85 -0.20 -10.99
N VAL A 26 -0.76 0.98 -10.40
CA VAL A 26 -0.43 1.16 -8.98
C VAL A 26 -1.53 1.97 -8.32
N ASN A 27 -2.30 1.33 -7.44
CA ASN A 27 -3.23 2.04 -6.57
C ASN A 27 -2.48 2.55 -5.33
N ALA A 28 -2.38 3.86 -5.18
CA ALA A 28 -1.88 4.51 -3.98
C ALA A 28 -2.95 5.37 -3.27
N ALA A 29 -4.23 5.18 -3.62
CA ALA A 29 -5.35 5.91 -3.08
C ALA A 29 -6.25 4.98 -2.22
N PRO A 30 -6.89 5.51 -1.16
CA PRO A 30 -7.81 4.75 -0.33
C PRO A 30 -9.17 4.62 -1.03
N VAL A 31 -9.25 3.80 -2.08
CA VAL A 31 -10.42 3.70 -2.97
C VAL A 31 -10.77 2.26 -3.35
N THR A 32 -10.04 1.27 -2.85
CA THR A 32 -10.24 -0.15 -3.18
C THR A 32 -10.86 -0.94 -2.03
N ASP A 33 -11.19 -0.26 -0.93
CA ASP A 33 -12.07 -0.70 0.15
C ASP A 33 -13.56 -0.54 -0.19
N GLU A 34 -13.88 0.26 -1.21
CA GLU A 34 -15.21 0.44 -1.81
C GLU A 34 -15.29 -0.11 -3.24
N ALA A 35 -16.49 -0.11 -3.83
CA ALA A 35 -16.70 -0.60 -5.19
C ALA A 35 -15.88 0.22 -6.20
N LEU A 36 -15.07 -0.46 -7.03
CA LEU A 36 -14.14 0.19 -7.96
C LEU A 36 -14.80 1.19 -8.94
N ALA A 37 -16.09 1.01 -9.23
CA ALA A 37 -16.85 1.91 -10.10
C ALA A 37 -17.09 3.31 -9.49
N GLU A 38 -17.00 3.43 -8.17
CA GLU A 38 -17.11 4.71 -7.46
C GLU A 38 -15.84 5.56 -7.64
N ALA A 39 -14.70 4.93 -7.99
CA ALA A 39 -13.43 5.61 -8.22
C ALA A 39 -13.32 6.09 -9.68
N PRO A 40 -13.28 7.42 -9.94
CA PRO A 40 -13.23 7.94 -11.30
C PRO A 40 -12.01 7.43 -12.07
N ASN A 41 -12.24 6.97 -13.30
CA ASN A 41 -11.25 6.47 -14.25
C ASN A 41 -10.45 5.24 -13.79
N LEU A 42 -10.79 4.62 -12.65
CA LEU A 42 -10.02 3.51 -12.10
C LEU A 42 -10.14 2.25 -12.97
N LEU A 43 -11.36 1.90 -13.38
CA LEU A 43 -11.60 0.75 -14.26
C LEU A 43 -10.95 0.92 -15.64
N GLU A 44 -10.96 2.14 -16.16
CA GLU A 44 -10.36 2.50 -17.45
C GLU A 44 -8.83 2.50 -17.39
N ALA A 45 -8.25 2.80 -16.23
CA ALA A 45 -6.81 2.71 -15.99
C ALA A 45 -6.34 1.26 -15.79
N LEU A 46 -7.22 0.38 -15.32
CA LEU A 46 -6.95 -1.06 -15.17
C LEU A 46 -7.07 -1.82 -16.49
N GLU A 47 -7.74 -1.25 -17.49
CA GLU A 47 -7.98 -1.92 -18.76
C GLU A 47 -6.67 -2.22 -19.49
N GLY A 48 -6.44 -3.50 -19.79
CA GLY A 48 -5.23 -3.96 -20.46
C GLY A 48 -3.98 -4.08 -19.57
N CYS A 49 -4.09 -3.81 -18.27
CA CYS A 49 -2.99 -4.05 -17.34
C CYS A 49 -2.73 -5.54 -17.17
N ALA A 50 -1.45 -5.93 -17.09
CA ALA A 50 -1.04 -7.28 -16.76
C ALA A 50 -0.87 -7.45 -15.24
N VAL A 51 -0.52 -6.37 -14.55
CA VAL A 51 -0.24 -6.34 -13.11
C VAL A 51 -0.93 -5.15 -12.47
N ALA A 52 -1.51 -5.35 -11.29
CA ALA A 52 -2.02 -4.31 -10.42
C ALA A 52 -1.38 -4.45 -9.04
N PHE A 53 -0.76 -3.38 -8.56
CA PHE A 53 -0.23 -3.28 -7.21
C PHE A 53 -1.13 -2.38 -6.37
N ASP A 54 -1.62 -2.90 -5.24
CA ASP A 54 -2.47 -2.16 -4.33
C ASP A 54 -1.70 -1.76 -3.07
N HIS A 55 -1.60 -0.47 -2.75
CA HIS A 55 -1.06 -0.02 -1.47
C HIS A 55 -2.03 -0.25 -0.31
N GLU A 56 -3.32 -0.46 -0.59
CA GLU A 56 -4.34 -0.78 0.42
C GLU A 56 -4.03 -2.15 1.06
N LEU A 57 -4.02 -2.22 2.40
CA LEU A 57 -3.79 -3.48 3.12
C LEU A 57 -5.01 -4.41 3.09
N GLY A 58 -6.22 -3.83 2.99
CA GLY A 58 -7.50 -4.54 3.07
C GLY A 58 -8.34 -4.48 1.79
N GLY A 59 -7.79 -4.00 0.67
CA GLY A 59 -8.52 -3.80 -0.58
C GLY A 59 -9.04 -5.10 -1.17
N LYS A 60 -10.34 -5.39 -0.97
CA LYS A 60 -10.96 -6.62 -1.50
C LYS A 60 -11.37 -6.48 -2.97
N TYR A 61 -11.84 -5.30 -3.36
CA TYR A 61 -12.49 -5.11 -4.66
C TYR A 61 -11.47 -5.15 -5.82
N LEU A 62 -10.27 -4.61 -5.62
CA LEU A 62 -9.22 -4.69 -6.65
C LEU A 62 -8.71 -6.12 -6.83
N LYS A 63 -8.54 -6.86 -5.73
CA LYS A 63 -8.16 -8.27 -5.76
C LYS A 63 -9.18 -9.12 -6.54
N GLU A 64 -10.46 -8.96 -6.25
CA GLU A 64 -11.55 -9.67 -6.93
C GLU A 64 -11.58 -9.34 -8.42
N TYR A 65 -11.54 -8.05 -8.76
CA TYR A 65 -11.51 -7.57 -10.14
C TYR A 65 -10.34 -8.15 -10.94
N CYS A 66 -9.14 -8.20 -10.34
CA CYS A 66 -7.95 -8.75 -10.96
C CYS A 66 -8.08 -10.26 -11.19
N ALA A 67 -8.62 -11.00 -10.22
CA ALA A 67 -8.83 -12.44 -10.33
C ALA A 67 -9.80 -12.80 -11.48
N GLU A 68 -10.88 -12.03 -11.65
CA GLU A 68 -11.86 -12.22 -12.73
C GLU A 68 -11.27 -11.97 -14.13
N ARG A 69 -10.23 -11.13 -14.24
CA ARG A 69 -9.66 -10.66 -15.51
C ARG A 69 -8.28 -11.22 -15.83
N GLY A 70 -7.76 -12.10 -14.97
CA GLY A 70 -6.42 -12.67 -15.14
C GLY A 70 -5.29 -11.65 -14.96
N ILE A 71 -5.54 -10.57 -14.22
CA ILE A 71 -4.52 -9.57 -13.87
C ILE A 71 -3.78 -10.08 -12.63
N ILE A 72 -2.45 -9.99 -12.62
CA ILE A 72 -1.65 -10.34 -11.45
C ILE A 72 -1.85 -9.26 -10.38
N HIS A 73 -2.43 -9.64 -9.25
CA HIS A 73 -2.62 -8.74 -8.12
C HIS A 73 -1.47 -8.87 -7.11
N ILE A 74 -0.80 -7.76 -6.81
CA ILE A 74 0.19 -7.66 -5.74
C ILE A 74 -0.46 -6.91 -4.58
N PRO A 75 -0.70 -7.56 -3.42
CA PRO A 75 -1.34 -6.92 -2.29
C PRO A 75 -0.38 -6.01 -1.50
N GLY A 76 -0.91 -4.98 -0.86
CA GLY A 76 -0.11 -4.00 -0.11
C GLY A 76 0.62 -4.58 1.09
N VAL A 77 0.09 -5.67 1.66
CA VAL A 77 0.72 -6.40 2.76
C VAL A 77 2.12 -6.91 2.41
N ASP A 78 2.34 -7.28 1.15
CA ASP A 78 3.65 -7.77 0.67
C ASP A 78 4.69 -6.65 0.61
N MET A 79 4.26 -5.39 0.47
CA MET A 79 5.12 -4.20 0.58
C MET A 79 5.32 -3.77 2.03
N TYR A 80 4.30 -3.91 2.87
CA TYR A 80 4.29 -3.39 4.24
C TYR A 80 5.43 -3.95 5.08
N TRP A 81 5.69 -5.26 4.99
CA TRP A 81 6.74 -5.91 5.77
C TRP A 81 8.16 -5.44 5.39
N PRO A 82 8.55 -5.41 4.11
CA PRO A 82 9.80 -4.77 3.68
C PRO A 82 9.95 -3.31 4.14
N GLN A 83 8.89 -2.51 4.05
CA GLN A 83 8.92 -1.11 4.49
C GLN A 83 9.14 -0.99 6.00
N MET A 84 8.40 -1.76 6.80
CA MET A 84 8.59 -1.82 8.25
C MET A 84 10.01 -2.27 8.60
N SER A 85 10.56 -3.26 7.89
CA SER A 85 11.93 -3.71 8.10
C SER A 85 12.96 -2.61 7.82
N ALA A 86 12.78 -1.86 6.73
CA ALA A 86 13.65 -0.73 6.40
C ALA A 86 13.59 0.36 7.49
N GLN A 87 12.38 0.71 7.94
CA GLN A 87 12.19 1.70 9.01
C GLN A 87 12.82 1.26 10.34
N TRP A 88 12.64 0.00 10.72
CA TRP A 88 13.20 -0.55 11.96
C TRP A 88 14.73 -0.54 11.97
N LYS A 89 15.36 -0.92 10.84
CA LYS A 89 16.83 -0.81 10.66
C LYS A 89 17.32 0.62 10.81
N LEU A 90 16.55 1.62 10.33
CA LEU A 90 16.89 3.03 10.48
C LEU A 90 16.78 3.50 11.94
N PHE A 91 15.74 3.09 12.67
CA PHE A 91 15.50 3.57 14.04
C PHE A 91 16.33 2.88 15.11
N LEU A 92 16.65 1.59 14.91
CA LEU A 92 17.22 0.75 15.96
C LEU A 92 18.63 0.24 15.65
N ALA A 93 19.28 0.81 14.62
CA ALA A 93 20.63 0.43 14.17
C ALA A 93 20.74 -1.09 13.91
N GLU A 94 21.81 -1.76 14.38
CA GLU A 94 22.07 -3.21 14.24
C GLU A 94 21.06 -4.12 14.98
N ALA A 95 19.96 -3.58 15.51
CA ALA A 95 18.93 -4.38 16.15
C ALA A 95 18.39 -5.45 15.18
N ARG A 96 18.40 -6.69 15.66
CA ARG A 96 17.84 -7.83 14.93
C ARG A 96 16.37 -7.54 14.61
N MET A 97 16.04 -7.66 13.32
CA MET A 97 14.67 -7.65 12.85
C MET A 97 13.94 -8.89 13.37
N PRO A 98 12.70 -8.77 13.87
CA PRO A 98 11.84 -9.94 13.98
C PRO A 98 11.67 -10.54 12.58
N GLU A 99 11.85 -11.85 12.47
CA GLU A 99 11.67 -12.64 11.24
C GLU A 99 10.29 -13.31 11.20
N THR A 100 9.58 -13.33 12.33
CA THR A 100 8.26 -13.93 12.48
C THR A 100 7.29 -13.01 13.20
N GLU A 101 6.00 -13.20 12.96
CA GLU A 101 4.92 -12.48 13.65
C GLU A 101 4.94 -12.69 15.18
N SER A 102 5.32 -13.89 15.64
CA SER A 102 5.52 -14.17 17.06
C SER A 102 6.63 -13.32 17.69
N GLU A 103 7.72 -13.06 16.96
CA GLU A 103 8.81 -12.20 17.44
C GLU A 103 8.36 -10.73 17.50
N VAL A 104 7.52 -10.28 16.58
CA VAL A 104 6.91 -8.93 16.65
C VAL A 104 6.09 -8.78 17.92
N SER A 105 5.24 -9.75 18.23
CA SER A 105 4.39 -9.72 19.43
C SER A 105 5.21 -9.72 20.73
N LEU A 106 6.31 -10.47 20.76
CA LEU A 106 7.25 -10.46 21.89
C LEU A 106 7.89 -9.08 22.08
N LEU A 107 8.44 -8.50 21.01
CA LEU A 107 9.10 -7.19 21.03
C LEU A 107 8.14 -6.06 21.42
N LEU A 108 6.88 -6.12 20.97
CA LEU A 108 5.84 -5.18 21.38
C LEU A 108 5.54 -5.30 22.88
N GLY A 109 5.42 -6.52 23.40
CA GLY A 109 5.24 -6.77 24.83
C GLY A 109 6.42 -6.25 25.67
N GLU A 110 7.65 -6.43 25.19
CA GLU A 110 8.86 -5.89 25.82
C GLU A 110 8.88 -4.36 25.82
N ALA A 111 8.57 -3.74 24.68
CA ALA A 111 8.49 -2.29 24.53
C ALA A 111 7.43 -1.67 25.45
N GLU A 112 6.24 -2.27 25.53
CA GLU A 112 5.19 -1.84 26.46
C GLU A 112 5.64 -1.98 27.93
N ALA A 113 6.27 -3.09 28.28
CA ALA A 113 6.80 -3.30 29.63
C ALA A 113 7.93 -2.29 29.97
N MET A 114 8.74 -1.90 28.99
CA MET A 114 9.76 -0.86 29.15
C MET A 114 9.13 0.53 29.33
N MET A 115 8.10 0.88 28.55
CA MET A 115 7.38 2.15 28.69
C MET A 115 6.69 2.26 30.05
N LYS A 116 6.04 1.19 30.53
CA LYS A 116 5.41 1.11 31.86
C LYS A 116 6.43 1.25 33.01
N ARG A 117 7.67 0.83 32.79
CA ARG A 117 8.78 0.99 33.76
C ARG A 117 9.35 2.41 33.78
N ARG A 118 9.33 3.12 32.64
CA ARG A 118 9.86 4.49 32.50
C ARG A 118 8.95 5.59 33.04
N THR A 119 7.67 5.32 33.28
CA THR A 119 6.73 6.28 33.91
C THR A 119 6.97 6.54 35.41
N TRP A 120 8.01 5.97 36.01
CA TRP A 120 8.37 6.10 37.43
C TRP A 120 9.67 6.87 37.72
N ILE A 121 10.13 7.71 36.80
CA ILE A 121 11.20 8.69 37.08
C ILE A 121 10.64 10.08 36.78
N ARG A 122 10.05 10.69 37.81
CA ARG A 122 9.79 12.13 37.90
C ARG A 122 10.68 12.71 38.98
#